data_AF-A0A4Q2VIA7-F1
#
_entry.id   AF-A0A4Q2VIA7-F1
#
_cell.length_a   1.000
_cell.length_b   1.000
_cell.length_c   1.000
_cell.angle_alpha   90.00
_cell.angle_beta   90.00
_cell.angle_gamma   90.00
#
_symmetry.space_group_name_H-M   'P 1'
#
loop_
_entity.id
_entity.type
_entity.pdbx_description
1 polymer ?
#
loop_
_entity_poly.entity_id
_entity_poly.type
_entity_poly.pdbx_seq_one_letter_code
_entity_poly.pdbx_strand_id
1 'polypeptide(L)'
;MADSPTIHSTLSVVSGQLCFGSLHNIWFGSSAPSQGLPVAPPQPSGTVKAHSINYNVAAQKGIWNVFKLVVSETSDTVAWFVAHADIDPRQEVDKILRISGSPYEPDHGSTMNNDATSQAGVFVINRYDWSYYDKRCFDEIGEGQEEGDDDMLANSNSLGLVDRSVVQEMVQLWQGQRPSRRDSAEHGIWLYIPHGEYMFGRFGFNDTHTAARSFLFFSVYTEFTRTSFLGIPGTLREHMTPQERFERELREGVDFSGMEKVQDMVSCQYVSPPPASEQLGPYDPSDYILREQDIEPLRSYREEYPSRNGAEPTIHGFIDPWKQPLLDLVNEMALSYLEHFVLPHLGGENVAEMAKTLFPDYEKNIRPISLDVASYRHFTQPDQSPILDFDMSHVSVRLREFLESRSQDKPRVFRDDAVKGICRVLGYILTEVFELANDVASNCEHNKILPCDVRQAVLLDEDILRLVCFSKILWGGNL
;
A
#
# COMPACT_ATOMS: atom_id res chain seq x y z
N MET A 1 27.18 5.63 -29.81
CA MET A 1 25.80 5.58 -29.25
C MET A 1 25.44 7.01 -28.88
N ALA A 2 24.15 7.38 -28.85
CA ALA A 2 23.78 8.73 -28.46
C ALA A 2 24.01 8.89 -26.94
N ASP A 3 24.71 9.95 -26.55
CA ASP A 3 25.02 10.23 -25.13
C ASP A 3 23.95 11.12 -24.47
N SER A 4 23.01 11.66 -25.27
CA SER A 4 21.96 12.59 -24.83
C SER A 4 20.57 12.20 -25.39
N PRO A 5 19.49 12.35 -24.61
CA PRO A 5 18.13 12.11 -25.08
C PRO A 5 17.75 12.90 -26.34
N THR A 6 16.94 12.29 -27.21
CA THR A 6 16.44 12.96 -28.41
C THR A 6 15.32 13.94 -28.05
N ILE A 7 15.52 15.22 -28.37
CA ILE A 7 14.47 16.25 -28.23
C ILE A 7 13.41 16.01 -29.30
N HIS A 8 12.16 15.80 -28.88
CA HIS A 8 11.02 15.60 -29.77
C HIS A 8 10.48 16.92 -30.30
N SER A 9 10.28 17.89 -29.40
CA SER A 9 9.78 19.22 -29.68
C SER A 9 10.21 20.19 -28.56
N THR A 10 9.86 21.47 -28.68
CA THR A 10 10.20 22.51 -27.71
C THR A 10 8.99 23.38 -27.38
N LEU A 11 8.93 23.86 -26.14
CA LEU A 11 7.95 24.80 -25.61
C LEU A 11 8.66 26.07 -25.11
N SER A 12 8.18 27.25 -25.50
CA SER A 12 8.71 28.55 -25.07
C SER A 12 7.83 29.16 -23.98
N VAL A 13 8.40 29.34 -22.78
CA VAL A 13 7.73 29.93 -21.61
C VAL A 13 8.20 31.37 -21.42
N VAL A 14 7.31 32.33 -21.66
CA VAL A 14 7.61 33.77 -21.63
C VAL A 14 6.95 34.48 -20.45
N SER A 15 5.74 34.03 -20.07
CA SER A 15 4.98 34.56 -18.96
C SER A 15 5.61 34.23 -17.60
N GLY A 16 6.40 33.14 -17.54
CA GLY A 16 6.89 32.55 -16.29
C GLY A 16 5.85 31.71 -15.58
N GLN A 17 4.79 31.30 -16.30
CA GLN A 17 3.70 30.48 -15.79
C GLN A 17 3.25 29.47 -16.85
N LEU A 18 2.94 28.26 -16.40
CA LEU A 18 2.40 27.19 -17.23
C LEU A 18 1.01 26.80 -16.73
N CYS A 19 0.03 26.89 -17.62
CA CYS A 19 -1.29 26.30 -17.42
C CYS A 19 -1.29 24.86 -17.94
N PHE A 20 -1.90 23.93 -17.22
CA PHE A 20 -1.77 22.50 -17.50
C PHE A 20 -3.05 21.69 -17.26
N GLY A 21 -3.14 20.52 -17.89
CA GLY A 21 -4.27 19.58 -17.73
C GLY A 21 -5.10 19.42 -19.01
N SER A 22 -6.36 19.03 -18.88
CA SER A 22 -7.31 19.02 -20.00
C SER A 22 -7.72 20.45 -20.40
N LEU A 23 -8.47 20.60 -21.50
CA LEU A 23 -8.78 21.91 -22.07
C LEU A 23 -9.44 22.88 -21.08
N HIS A 24 -10.45 22.42 -20.33
CA HIS A 24 -11.11 23.24 -19.31
C HIS A 24 -10.22 23.54 -18.11
N ASN A 25 -9.34 22.62 -17.72
CA ASN A 25 -8.37 22.85 -16.64
C ASN A 25 -7.34 23.94 -17.04
N ILE A 26 -6.81 23.87 -18.26
CA ILE A 26 -5.90 24.89 -18.81
C ILE A 26 -6.63 26.25 -18.86
N TRP A 27 -7.88 26.27 -19.34
CA TRP A 27 -8.70 27.48 -19.40
C TRP A 27 -8.90 28.10 -18.01
N PHE A 28 -9.32 27.31 -17.02
CA PHE A 28 -9.44 27.75 -15.64
C PHE A 28 -8.11 28.31 -15.11
N GLY A 29 -7.01 27.59 -15.33
CA GLY A 29 -5.66 27.97 -14.92
C GLY A 29 -5.23 29.36 -15.41
N SER A 30 -5.70 29.81 -16.58
CA SER A 30 -5.38 31.15 -17.10
C SER A 30 -5.85 32.28 -16.19
N SER A 31 -6.92 32.05 -15.43
CA SER A 31 -7.52 33.01 -14.50
C SER A 31 -7.13 32.75 -13.05
N ALA A 32 -6.71 31.52 -12.73
CA ALA A 32 -6.34 31.10 -11.39
C ALA A 32 -5.00 31.71 -10.93
N PRO A 33 -4.79 31.89 -9.61
CA PRO A 33 -3.49 32.24 -9.07
C PRO A 33 -2.49 31.09 -9.30
N SER A 34 -1.21 31.45 -9.36
CA SER A 34 -0.14 30.48 -9.51
C SER A 34 -0.09 29.53 -8.31
N GLN A 35 -0.02 28.25 -8.60
CA GLN A 35 0.18 27.16 -7.65
C GLN A 35 1.63 27.17 -7.20
N GLY A 36 1.86 27.35 -5.90
CA GLY A 36 3.12 26.96 -5.25
C GLY A 36 3.11 25.47 -4.91
N LEU A 37 4.21 24.96 -4.35
CA LEU A 37 4.24 23.60 -3.80
C LEU A 37 3.14 23.45 -2.75
N PRO A 38 2.13 22.59 -2.96
CA PRO A 38 1.05 22.44 -2.01
C PRO A 38 1.57 21.68 -0.78
N VAL A 39 1.33 22.26 0.39
CA VAL A 39 1.52 21.62 1.70
C VAL A 39 0.16 21.25 2.32
N ALA A 40 -0.95 21.65 1.67
CA ALA A 40 -2.28 21.35 2.17
C ALA A 40 -2.57 19.84 2.01
N PRO A 41 -3.03 19.16 3.07
CA PRO A 41 -3.35 17.75 3.01
C PRO A 41 -4.47 17.50 1.99
N PRO A 42 -4.44 16.37 1.26
CA PRO A 42 -5.50 16.03 0.33
C PRO A 42 -6.83 15.94 1.06
N GLN A 43 -7.90 16.34 0.38
CA GLN A 43 -9.24 16.28 0.94
C GLN A 43 -9.89 14.93 0.61
N PRO A 44 -10.56 14.29 1.58
CA PRO A 44 -11.36 13.10 1.31
C PRO A 44 -12.57 13.47 0.44
N SER A 45 -12.81 12.67 -0.59
CA SER A 45 -13.99 12.75 -1.48
C SER A 45 -14.51 11.33 -1.71
N GLY A 46 -15.48 10.90 -0.89
CA GLY A 46 -15.94 9.51 -0.91
C GLY A 46 -14.83 8.55 -0.48
N THR A 47 -14.49 7.57 -1.32
CA THR A 47 -13.41 6.60 -1.08
C THR A 47 -12.05 7.04 -1.63
N VAL A 48 -11.93 8.27 -2.15
CA VAL A 48 -10.69 8.77 -2.77
C VAL A 48 -10.18 10.03 -2.08
N LYS A 49 -8.86 10.28 -2.18
CA LYS A 49 -8.19 11.49 -1.69
C LYS A 49 -7.73 12.31 -2.92
N ALA A 50 -8.07 13.59 -2.95
CA ALA A 50 -7.69 14.49 -4.04
C ALA A 50 -7.14 15.83 -3.51
N HIS A 51 -6.21 16.42 -4.24
CA HIS A 51 -5.67 17.75 -3.94
C HIS A 51 -6.48 18.81 -4.69
N SER A 52 -6.66 19.98 -4.05
CA SER A 52 -7.16 21.15 -4.76
C SER A 52 -6.02 21.74 -5.59
N ILE A 53 -6.15 21.69 -6.91
CA ILE A 53 -5.13 22.15 -7.87
C ILE A 53 -5.65 23.35 -8.67
N ASN A 54 -4.81 24.36 -8.85
CA ASN A 54 -5.15 25.56 -9.62
C ASN A 54 -4.88 25.46 -11.14
N TYR A 55 -4.20 24.39 -11.58
CA TYR A 55 -3.86 24.15 -13.00
C TYR A 55 -3.04 25.28 -13.65
N ASN A 56 -2.32 26.04 -12.83
CA ASN A 56 -1.41 27.10 -13.20
C ASN A 56 -0.22 27.04 -12.26
N VAL A 57 1.00 26.86 -12.75
CA VAL A 57 2.21 26.77 -11.92
C VAL A 57 3.22 27.84 -12.31
N ALA A 58 3.97 28.37 -11.35
CA ALA A 58 5.13 29.20 -11.66
C ALA A 58 6.16 28.35 -12.39
N ALA A 59 6.70 28.84 -13.50
CA ALA A 59 7.58 28.07 -14.38
C ALA A 59 8.80 28.89 -14.78
N GLN A 60 9.94 28.23 -14.89
CA GLN A 60 11.18 28.83 -15.36
C GLN A 60 10.98 29.33 -16.79
N LYS A 61 11.27 30.62 -17.02
CA LYS A 61 11.20 31.22 -18.34
C LYS A 61 12.29 30.68 -19.25
N GLY A 62 11.98 30.52 -20.53
CA GLY A 62 12.91 30.04 -21.54
C GLY A 62 12.35 28.86 -22.32
N ILE A 63 13.26 28.13 -22.96
CA ILE A 63 12.94 26.96 -23.77
C ILE A 63 12.88 25.72 -22.89
N TRP A 64 11.83 24.93 -23.06
CA TRP A 64 11.65 23.63 -22.47
C TRP A 64 11.68 22.57 -23.57
N ASN A 65 12.52 21.56 -23.40
CA ASN A 65 12.65 20.43 -24.31
C ASN A 65 11.65 19.35 -23.92
N VAL A 66 10.98 18.79 -24.92
CA VAL A 66 10.03 17.68 -24.78
C VAL A 66 10.71 16.38 -25.21
N PHE A 67 10.61 15.35 -24.38
CA PHE A 67 11.22 14.06 -24.59
C PHE A 67 10.16 12.96 -24.54
N LYS A 68 10.23 12.05 -25.52
CA LYS A 68 9.46 10.80 -25.50
C LYS A 68 10.13 9.82 -24.55
N LEU A 69 9.33 9.25 -23.65
CA LEU A 69 9.72 8.10 -22.86
C LEU A 69 9.06 6.87 -23.48
N VAL A 70 9.87 5.87 -23.82
CA VAL A 70 9.46 4.74 -24.63
C VAL A 70 9.76 3.41 -23.95
N VAL A 71 8.94 2.40 -24.26
CA VAL A 71 9.23 1.02 -23.88
C VAL A 71 10.49 0.58 -24.63
N SER A 72 11.49 0.10 -23.89
CA SER A 72 12.81 -0.18 -24.46
C SER A 72 12.77 -1.27 -25.54
N GLU A 73 11.82 -2.19 -25.48
CA GLU A 73 11.69 -3.28 -26.45
C GLU A 73 10.93 -2.89 -27.73
N THR A 74 9.89 -2.06 -27.62
CA THR A 74 8.98 -1.75 -28.76
C THR A 74 9.15 -0.34 -29.31
N SER A 75 9.79 0.55 -28.55
CA SER A 75 9.85 1.99 -28.81
C SER A 75 8.49 2.71 -28.78
N ASP A 76 7.46 2.08 -28.21
CA ASP A 76 6.14 2.71 -28.04
C ASP A 76 6.20 3.80 -26.98
N THR A 77 5.55 4.94 -27.23
CA THR A 77 5.52 6.06 -26.29
C THR A 77 4.56 5.77 -25.15
N VAL A 78 5.09 5.69 -23.93
CA VAL A 78 4.32 5.35 -22.72
C VAL A 78 4.32 6.45 -21.66
N ALA A 79 5.19 7.44 -21.82
CA ALA A 79 5.26 8.61 -20.96
C ALA A 79 5.94 9.78 -21.69
N TRP A 80 5.84 10.95 -21.10
CA TRP A 80 6.47 12.17 -21.60
C TRP A 80 7.24 12.86 -20.49
N PHE A 81 8.42 13.38 -20.82
CA PHE A 81 9.17 14.24 -19.92
C PHE A 81 9.45 15.57 -20.59
N VAL A 82 9.22 16.66 -19.87
CA VAL A 82 9.44 18.03 -20.35
C VAL A 82 10.35 18.72 -19.36
N ALA A 83 11.42 19.36 -19.82
CA ALA A 83 12.35 20.04 -18.93
C ALA A 83 12.94 21.30 -19.56
N HIS A 84 13.20 22.31 -18.75
CA HIS A 84 13.91 23.51 -19.17
C HIS A 84 15.28 23.13 -19.78
N ALA A 85 15.72 23.86 -20.80
CA ALA A 85 16.90 23.52 -21.60
C ALA A 85 18.21 23.44 -20.78
N ASP A 86 18.26 24.12 -19.64
CA ASP A 86 19.42 24.12 -18.72
C ASP A 86 19.46 22.90 -17.78
N ILE A 87 18.49 22.01 -17.84
CA ILE A 87 18.36 20.86 -16.93
C ILE A 87 18.82 19.59 -17.63
N ASP A 88 19.65 18.80 -16.94
CA ASP A 88 19.94 17.43 -17.36
C ASP A 88 18.67 16.59 -17.17
N PRO A 89 18.02 16.15 -18.26
CA PRO A 89 16.75 15.46 -18.15
C PRO A 89 16.85 14.11 -17.44
N ARG A 90 18.01 13.45 -17.48
CA ARG A 90 18.19 12.15 -16.84
C ARG A 90 18.26 12.29 -15.32
N GLN A 91 19.06 13.25 -14.84
CA GLN A 91 19.19 13.51 -13.41
C GLN A 91 17.88 14.02 -12.80
N GLU A 92 17.15 14.85 -13.53
CA GLU A 92 15.89 15.40 -13.01
C GLU A 92 14.76 14.36 -12.98
N VAL A 93 14.65 13.49 -13.99
CA VAL A 93 13.69 12.36 -13.94
C VAL A 93 14.05 11.40 -12.80
N ASP A 94 15.33 11.05 -12.63
CA ASP A 94 15.78 10.19 -11.53
C ASP A 94 15.41 10.78 -10.16
N LYS A 95 15.67 12.08 -9.97
CA LYS A 95 15.23 12.82 -8.77
C LYS A 95 13.73 12.69 -8.53
N ILE A 96 12.92 12.92 -9.56
CA ILE A 96 11.45 12.85 -9.47
C ILE A 96 11.00 11.43 -9.11
N LEU A 97 11.48 10.41 -9.81
CA LEU A 97 11.07 9.01 -9.62
C LEU A 97 11.45 8.47 -8.24
N ARG A 98 12.59 8.90 -7.67
CA ARG A 98 13.00 8.55 -6.31
C ARG A 98 12.08 9.14 -5.24
N ILE A 99 11.53 10.33 -5.48
CA ILE A 99 10.69 11.04 -4.51
C ILE A 99 9.21 10.68 -4.67
N SER A 100 8.73 10.56 -5.90
CA SER A 100 7.33 10.31 -6.24
C SER A 100 7.21 9.70 -7.65
N GLY A 101 7.56 8.42 -7.75
CA GLY A 101 7.41 7.60 -8.95
C GLY A 101 5.97 7.13 -9.20
N SER A 102 5.84 6.02 -9.93
CA SER A 102 4.55 5.39 -10.21
C SER A 102 4.00 4.70 -8.97
N PRO A 103 2.77 5.00 -8.51
CA PRO A 103 2.15 4.31 -7.37
C PRO A 103 2.00 2.79 -7.52
N TYR A 104 2.23 2.27 -8.72
CA TYR A 104 2.13 0.86 -9.06
C TYR A 104 3.49 0.18 -9.20
N GLU A 105 4.58 0.92 -9.01
CA GLU A 105 5.91 0.36 -8.90
C GLU A 105 6.38 0.33 -7.44
N PRO A 106 7.22 -0.62 -7.06
CA PRO A 106 7.91 -0.57 -5.77
C PRO A 106 8.75 0.71 -5.62
N ASP A 107 9.10 1.03 -4.38
CA ASP A 107 9.98 2.16 -4.06
C ASP A 107 9.51 3.49 -4.66
N HIS A 108 8.21 3.65 -4.90
CA HIS A 108 7.67 4.81 -5.62
C HIS A 108 7.74 6.12 -4.82
N GLY A 109 8.24 6.10 -3.59
CA GLY A 109 8.25 7.25 -2.70
C GLY A 109 6.83 7.69 -2.34
N SER A 110 6.61 9.00 -2.25
CA SER A 110 5.32 9.55 -1.82
C SER A 110 4.33 9.59 -2.98
N THR A 111 3.11 9.08 -2.77
CA THR A 111 2.01 9.22 -3.74
C THR A 111 1.21 10.49 -3.53
N MET A 112 1.50 11.28 -2.49
CA MET A 112 0.76 12.50 -2.15
C MET A 112 1.72 13.67 -1.94
N ASN A 113 1.19 14.90 -1.96
CA ASN A 113 1.97 16.06 -1.55
C ASN A 113 2.14 16.05 -0.03
N ASN A 114 3.38 16.02 0.43
CA ASN A 114 3.75 16.00 1.84
C ASN A 114 5.07 16.75 2.08
N ASP A 115 5.57 16.70 3.30
CA ASP A 115 6.83 17.36 3.66
C ASP A 115 8.02 16.86 2.83
N ALA A 116 8.09 15.56 2.52
CA ALA A 116 9.17 14.99 1.73
C ALA A 116 9.15 15.47 0.27
N THR A 117 7.97 15.48 -0.37
CA THR A 117 7.83 15.99 -1.74
C THR A 117 8.07 17.50 -1.78
N SER A 118 7.56 18.24 -0.80
CA SER A 118 7.79 19.69 -0.65
C SER A 118 9.28 20.01 -0.48
N GLN A 119 9.98 19.28 0.38
CA GLN A 119 11.42 19.46 0.61
C GLN A 119 12.26 19.14 -0.62
N ALA A 120 11.83 18.18 -1.44
CA ALA A 120 12.52 17.81 -2.67
C ALA A 120 12.09 18.64 -3.89
N GLY A 121 11.17 19.60 -3.72
CA GLY A 121 10.64 20.42 -4.79
C GLY A 121 9.84 19.61 -5.82
N VAL A 122 9.11 18.59 -5.40
CA VAL A 122 8.27 17.76 -6.27
C VAL A 122 6.80 18.03 -5.96
N PHE A 123 6.05 18.50 -6.96
CA PHE A 123 4.60 18.64 -6.87
C PHE A 123 3.93 17.45 -7.55
N VAL A 124 3.13 16.72 -6.77
CA VAL A 124 2.46 15.47 -7.13
C VAL A 124 1.04 15.72 -7.60
N ILE A 125 0.69 15.18 -8.76
CA ILE A 125 -0.66 15.21 -9.34
C ILE A 125 -1.08 13.77 -9.64
N ASN A 126 -2.14 13.30 -8.98
CA ASN A 126 -2.65 11.93 -9.10
C ASN A 126 -3.81 11.79 -10.06
N ARG A 127 -4.18 10.53 -10.35
CA ARG A 127 -5.33 10.17 -11.18
C ARG A 127 -6.63 10.90 -10.80
N TYR A 128 -6.82 11.23 -9.53
CA TYR A 128 -8.03 11.89 -9.01
C TYR A 128 -7.95 13.42 -9.03
N ASP A 129 -6.79 13.97 -9.40
CA ASP A 129 -6.55 15.41 -9.44
C ASP A 129 -6.75 15.99 -10.87
N TRP A 130 -7.17 15.16 -11.82
CA TRP A 130 -7.39 15.52 -13.22
C TRP A 130 -8.86 15.72 -13.58
N SER A 131 -9.09 16.39 -14.72
CA SER A 131 -10.33 16.56 -15.49
C SER A 131 -11.58 15.82 -14.98
N TYR A 132 -11.60 14.47 -15.02
CA TYR A 132 -12.81 13.71 -14.68
C TYR A 132 -13.39 14.07 -13.30
N TYR A 133 -12.51 14.43 -12.37
CA TYR A 133 -12.85 14.79 -10.99
C TYR A 133 -12.90 16.31 -10.76
N ASP A 134 -12.61 17.13 -11.79
CA ASP A 134 -12.67 18.59 -11.76
C ASP A 134 -13.55 19.16 -12.89
N LYS A 135 -14.64 19.83 -12.53
CA LYS A 135 -15.61 20.38 -13.49
C LYS A 135 -15.50 21.89 -13.71
N ARG A 136 -14.47 22.55 -13.17
CA ARG A 136 -14.35 24.02 -13.28
C ARG A 136 -14.11 24.39 -14.74
N CYS A 137 -14.89 25.34 -15.27
CA CYS A 137 -14.90 25.75 -16.69
C CYS A 137 -15.24 24.62 -17.69
N PHE A 138 -15.72 23.45 -17.22
CA PHE A 138 -16.13 22.37 -18.11
C PHE A 138 -17.33 22.76 -18.98
N ASP A 139 -18.30 23.47 -18.42
CA ASP A 139 -19.49 23.93 -19.16
C ASP A 139 -19.14 24.99 -20.24
N GLU A 140 -17.98 25.65 -20.14
CA GLU A 140 -17.53 26.68 -21.08
C GLU A 140 -16.78 26.08 -22.28
N ILE A 141 -15.88 25.12 -22.03
CA ILE A 141 -14.93 24.61 -23.04
C ILE A 141 -15.13 23.10 -23.32
N GLY A 142 -15.56 22.33 -22.33
CA GLY A 142 -15.60 20.87 -22.38
C GLY A 142 -14.24 20.22 -22.63
N GLU A 143 -14.25 18.97 -23.07
CA GLU A 143 -13.03 18.19 -23.42
C GLU A 143 -12.61 18.35 -24.89
N GLY A 144 -13.41 19.04 -25.71
CA GLY A 144 -13.24 19.13 -27.15
C GLY A 144 -13.76 17.89 -27.89
N GLN A 145 -13.19 17.59 -29.06
CA GLN A 145 -13.56 16.40 -29.84
C GLN A 145 -13.12 15.10 -29.13
N GLU A 146 -13.92 14.05 -29.29
CA GLU A 146 -13.57 12.70 -28.83
C GLU A 146 -12.74 11.97 -29.90
N GLU A 147 -11.89 11.06 -29.44
CA GLU A 147 -11.23 10.11 -30.33
C GLU A 147 -12.23 9.04 -30.79
N GLY A 148 -11.88 8.29 -31.84
CA GLY A 148 -12.72 7.17 -32.26
C GLY A 148 -12.65 5.98 -31.29
N ASP A 149 -13.39 4.92 -31.64
CA ASP A 149 -13.51 3.66 -30.88
C ASP A 149 -12.17 2.99 -30.48
N ASP A 150 -11.07 3.38 -31.11
CA ASP A 150 -9.72 2.88 -30.84
C ASP A 150 -9.14 3.39 -29.50
N ASP A 151 -9.47 4.62 -29.08
CA ASP A 151 -9.04 5.16 -27.79
C ASP A 151 -10.09 6.09 -27.17
N MET A 152 -11.17 5.49 -26.65
CA MET A 152 -12.27 6.23 -26.01
C MET A 152 -11.83 7.05 -24.79
N LEU A 153 -10.64 6.78 -24.23
CA LEU A 153 -10.10 7.49 -23.08
C LEU A 153 -9.10 8.59 -23.47
N ALA A 154 -8.96 8.91 -24.77
CA ALA A 154 -7.96 9.85 -25.27
C ALA A 154 -7.99 11.23 -24.59
N ASN A 155 -9.17 11.74 -24.23
CA ASN A 155 -9.31 13.02 -23.50
C ASN A 155 -8.84 12.93 -22.03
N SER A 156 -8.81 11.72 -21.46
CA SER A 156 -8.39 11.45 -20.09
C SER A 156 -6.93 11.01 -20.01
N ASN A 157 -6.34 10.50 -21.10
CA ASN A 157 -4.95 10.02 -21.17
C ASN A 157 -3.98 11.02 -21.83
N SER A 158 -4.44 12.25 -22.01
CA SER A 158 -3.65 13.35 -22.54
C SER A 158 -3.84 14.64 -21.76
N LEU A 159 -2.87 15.54 -21.89
CA LEU A 159 -2.95 16.88 -21.32
C LEU A 159 -2.14 17.87 -22.13
N GLY A 160 -2.42 19.16 -21.95
CA GLY A 160 -1.62 20.24 -22.49
C GLY A 160 -0.75 20.90 -21.43
N LEU A 161 0.39 21.46 -21.87
CA LEU A 161 1.17 22.46 -21.14
C LEU A 161 1.24 23.71 -22.00
N VAL A 162 0.75 24.85 -21.49
CA VAL A 162 0.61 26.08 -22.27
C VAL A 162 1.14 27.27 -21.49
N ASP A 163 1.94 28.11 -22.14
CA ASP A 163 2.33 29.40 -21.56
C ASP A 163 1.08 30.26 -21.31
N ARG A 164 0.97 30.82 -20.11
CA ARG A 164 -0.23 31.56 -19.69
C ARG A 164 -0.64 32.66 -20.68
N SER A 165 0.30 33.28 -21.38
CA SER A 165 0.01 34.41 -22.29
C SER A 165 -0.82 34.05 -23.52
N VAL A 166 -0.90 32.77 -23.89
CA VAL A 166 -1.60 32.31 -25.11
C VAL A 166 -2.68 31.26 -24.86
N VAL A 167 -3.05 31.01 -23.60
CA VAL A 167 -3.98 29.93 -23.24
C VAL A 167 -5.27 29.94 -24.05
N GLN A 168 -5.91 31.10 -24.19
CA GLN A 168 -7.20 31.18 -24.87
C GLN A 168 -7.11 30.76 -26.34
N GLU A 169 -6.08 31.22 -27.04
CA GLU A 169 -5.83 30.88 -28.44
C GLU A 169 -5.55 29.39 -28.61
N MET A 170 -4.67 28.82 -27.78
CA MET A 170 -4.29 27.41 -27.85
C MET A 170 -5.45 26.47 -27.53
N VAL A 171 -6.22 26.78 -26.48
CA VAL A 171 -7.37 25.95 -26.08
C VAL A 171 -8.43 25.94 -27.19
N GLN A 172 -8.74 27.11 -27.78
CA GLN A 172 -9.70 27.20 -28.89
C GLN A 172 -9.23 26.44 -30.13
N LEU A 173 -7.93 26.50 -30.45
CA LEU A 173 -7.33 25.72 -31.54
C LEU A 173 -7.51 24.21 -31.34
N TRP A 174 -7.20 23.71 -30.14
CA TRP A 174 -7.27 22.29 -29.82
C TRP A 174 -8.69 21.76 -29.61
N GLN A 175 -9.65 22.61 -29.21
CA GLN A 175 -11.04 22.22 -28.97
C GLN A 175 -11.69 21.57 -30.19
N GLY A 176 -11.35 22.04 -31.40
CA GLY A 176 -11.83 21.48 -32.67
C GLY A 176 -11.10 20.22 -33.14
N GLN A 177 -10.10 19.75 -32.40
CA GLN A 177 -9.23 18.65 -32.79
C GLN A 177 -9.36 17.47 -31.82
N ARG A 178 -9.22 16.26 -32.38
CA ARG A 178 -9.12 15.04 -31.57
C ARG A 178 -7.80 15.04 -30.80
N PRO A 179 -7.74 14.43 -29.60
CA PRO A 179 -6.54 14.48 -28.76
C PRO A 179 -5.28 13.99 -29.45
N SER A 180 -5.35 12.91 -30.24
CA SER A 180 -4.19 12.37 -30.97
C SER A 180 -3.65 13.30 -32.08
N ARG A 181 -4.43 14.33 -32.46
CA ARG A 181 -4.12 15.27 -33.55
C ARG A 181 -3.85 16.68 -33.05
N ARG A 182 -3.87 16.91 -31.74
CA ARG A 182 -3.52 18.20 -31.16
C ARG A 182 -2.03 18.42 -31.33
N ASP A 183 -1.68 19.27 -32.29
CA ASP A 183 -0.29 19.57 -32.60
C ASP A 183 0.37 20.44 -31.52
N SER A 184 1.68 20.24 -31.34
CA SER A 184 2.51 21.14 -30.53
C SER A 184 2.78 22.44 -31.30
N ALA A 185 2.71 23.56 -30.59
CA ALA A 185 3.04 24.89 -31.07
C ALA A 185 4.14 25.52 -30.19
N GLU A 186 4.65 26.68 -30.61
CA GLU A 186 5.76 27.38 -29.92
C GLU A 186 5.51 27.58 -28.42
N HIS A 187 4.28 27.92 -28.04
CA HIS A 187 3.90 28.27 -26.66
C HIS A 187 2.94 27.27 -26.01
N GLY A 188 2.69 26.12 -26.63
CA GLY A 188 1.86 25.08 -26.05
C GLY A 188 2.12 23.71 -26.65
N ILE A 189 2.23 22.70 -25.80
CA ILE A 189 2.46 21.31 -26.22
C ILE A 189 1.31 20.44 -25.72
N TRP A 190 0.94 19.44 -26.52
CA TRP A 190 -0.02 18.41 -26.16
C TRP A 190 0.69 17.09 -25.98
N LEU A 191 0.50 16.46 -24.82
CA LEU A 191 1.12 15.19 -24.43
C LEU A 191 0.04 14.12 -24.45
N TYR A 192 0.10 13.23 -25.44
CA TYR A 192 -0.85 12.13 -25.61
C TYR A 192 -0.16 10.78 -25.39
N ILE A 193 -0.76 9.94 -24.55
CA ILE A 193 -0.29 8.57 -24.27
C ILE A 193 -1.37 7.61 -24.78
N PRO A 194 -1.19 7.00 -25.97
CA PRO A 194 -2.19 6.13 -26.57
C PRO A 194 -2.61 5.00 -25.64
N HIS A 195 -3.93 4.80 -25.49
CA HIS A 195 -4.53 3.78 -24.64
C HIS A 195 -4.10 3.84 -23.16
N GLY A 196 -3.57 4.98 -22.72
CA GLY A 196 -3.23 5.19 -21.31
C GLY A 196 -4.47 5.19 -20.43
N GLU A 197 -4.31 4.76 -19.17
CA GLU A 197 -5.34 4.85 -18.13
C GLU A 197 -4.70 5.35 -16.84
N TYR A 198 -5.49 6.02 -15.99
CA TYR A 198 -5.04 6.59 -14.72
C TYR A 198 -3.76 7.40 -14.84
N MET A 199 -3.92 8.68 -15.14
CA MET A 199 -2.79 9.54 -15.42
C MET A 199 -2.15 10.13 -14.18
N PHE A 200 -0.85 10.37 -14.25
CA PHE A 200 -0.05 10.93 -13.17
C PHE A 200 0.86 12.02 -13.72
N GLY A 201 1.07 13.06 -12.92
CA GLY A 201 1.91 14.21 -13.25
C GLY A 201 2.84 14.53 -12.10
N ARG A 202 4.08 14.90 -12.39
CA ARG A 202 5.06 15.36 -11.39
C ARG A 202 5.77 16.59 -11.92
N PHE A 203 5.59 17.74 -11.26
CA PHE A 203 6.44 18.90 -11.54
C PHE A 203 7.68 18.87 -10.64
N GLY A 204 8.86 19.02 -11.24
CA GLY A 204 10.09 19.30 -10.50
C GLY A 204 10.35 20.80 -10.46
N PHE A 205 10.59 21.33 -9.27
CA PHE A 205 10.91 22.74 -9.03
C PHE A 205 12.43 22.95 -8.92
N ASN A 206 12.83 24.20 -9.13
CA ASN A 206 14.19 24.67 -8.86
C ASN A 206 14.55 24.56 -7.37
N ASP A 207 15.83 24.69 -7.05
CA ASP A 207 16.35 24.45 -5.69
C ASP A 207 15.83 25.47 -4.66
N THR A 208 15.27 26.59 -5.11
CA THR A 208 14.60 27.59 -4.25
C THR A 208 13.09 27.36 -4.11
N HIS A 209 12.55 26.33 -4.75
CA HIS A 209 11.14 25.97 -4.80
C HIS A 209 10.21 27.08 -5.33
N THR A 210 10.74 27.97 -6.18
CA THR A 210 9.99 29.15 -6.67
C THR A 210 9.36 28.96 -8.04
N ALA A 211 9.91 28.07 -8.86
CA ALA A 211 9.41 27.80 -10.21
C ALA A 211 9.67 26.36 -10.62
N ALA A 212 8.69 25.75 -11.27
CA ALA A 212 8.83 24.49 -11.98
C ALA A 212 9.87 24.62 -13.10
N ARG A 213 10.68 23.59 -13.27
CA ARG A 213 11.71 23.46 -14.32
C ARG A 213 11.57 22.17 -15.12
N SER A 214 10.70 21.26 -14.67
CA SER A 214 10.44 19.98 -15.32
C SER A 214 9.03 19.47 -15.04
N PHE A 215 8.53 18.60 -15.90
CA PHE A 215 7.26 17.91 -15.78
C PHE A 215 7.35 16.48 -16.35
N LEU A 216 6.98 15.49 -15.54
CA LEU A 216 6.84 14.10 -15.94
C LEU A 216 5.37 13.73 -16.01
N PHE A 217 4.94 13.16 -17.14
CA PHE A 217 3.57 12.69 -17.40
C PHE A 217 3.57 11.22 -17.78
N PHE A 218 2.79 10.40 -17.08
CA PHE A 218 2.78 8.95 -17.25
C PHE A 218 1.43 8.35 -16.86
N SER A 219 1.23 7.06 -17.13
CA SER A 219 -0.01 6.32 -16.86
C SER A 219 0.23 5.16 -15.90
N VAL A 220 -0.83 4.46 -15.47
CA VAL A 220 -0.70 3.20 -14.70
C VAL A 220 0.13 2.14 -15.42
N TYR A 221 0.15 2.17 -16.76
CA TYR A 221 0.85 1.19 -17.58
C TYR A 221 2.33 1.54 -17.79
N THR A 222 2.82 2.66 -17.25
CA THR A 222 4.22 3.03 -17.37
C THR A 222 5.08 2.28 -16.33
N GLU A 223 5.82 1.28 -16.81
CA GLU A 223 6.85 0.57 -16.04
C GLU A 223 8.21 1.24 -16.29
N PHE A 224 8.70 2.04 -15.33
CA PHE A 224 9.97 2.77 -15.44
C PHE A 224 11.20 1.85 -15.45
N THR A 225 11.06 0.62 -14.95
CA THR A 225 12.08 -0.43 -15.10
C THR A 225 12.23 -0.96 -16.53
N ARG A 226 11.31 -0.60 -17.44
CA ARG A 226 11.34 -0.95 -18.87
C ARG A 226 11.29 0.27 -19.79
N THR A 227 11.03 1.44 -19.22
CA THR A 227 10.93 2.71 -19.95
C THR A 227 12.31 3.37 -20.05
N SER A 228 12.64 3.95 -21.20
CA SER A 228 13.87 4.71 -21.45
C SER A 228 13.58 6.00 -22.21
N PHE A 229 14.57 6.90 -22.28
CA PHE A 229 14.50 8.02 -23.21
C PHE A 229 14.68 7.52 -24.64
N LEU A 230 13.90 8.05 -25.59
CA LEU A 230 14.04 7.68 -27.00
C LEU A 230 15.48 7.91 -27.51
N GLY A 231 16.11 6.81 -27.97
CA GLY A 231 17.47 6.80 -28.51
C GLY A 231 18.59 6.60 -27.50
N ILE A 232 18.27 6.46 -26.21
CA ILE A 232 19.24 6.20 -25.13
C ILE A 232 19.10 4.75 -24.64
N PRO A 233 20.20 3.97 -24.60
CA PRO A 233 20.18 2.67 -23.96
C PRO A 233 20.12 2.81 -22.43
N GLY A 234 19.33 1.95 -21.79
CA GLY A 234 19.17 1.91 -20.33
C GLY A 234 17.83 2.49 -19.87
N THR A 235 17.24 1.83 -18.89
CA THR A 235 15.92 2.14 -18.35
C THR A 235 16.00 3.25 -17.30
N LEU A 236 14.88 3.88 -17.01
CA LEU A 236 14.78 4.98 -16.04
C LEU A 236 14.90 4.48 -14.59
N ARG A 237 14.59 3.20 -14.34
CA ARG A 237 14.83 2.52 -13.08
C ARG A 237 15.52 1.18 -13.32
N GLU A 238 16.30 0.76 -12.34
CA GLU A 238 16.87 -0.58 -12.33
C GLU A 238 15.79 -1.59 -11.97
N HIS A 239 15.72 -2.67 -12.74
CA HIS A 239 14.88 -3.80 -12.40
C HIS A 239 15.49 -4.57 -11.23
N MET A 240 14.77 -4.65 -10.12
CA MET A 240 15.11 -5.51 -8.99
C MET A 240 14.04 -6.58 -8.83
N THR A 241 14.48 -7.83 -8.69
CA THR A 241 13.56 -8.91 -8.31
C THR A 241 12.97 -8.65 -6.92
N PRO A 242 11.76 -9.18 -6.63
CA PRO A 242 11.19 -9.24 -5.29
C PRO A 242 12.19 -9.55 -4.18
N GLN A 243 13.00 -10.59 -4.37
CA GLN A 243 13.99 -11.03 -3.38
C GLN A 243 15.13 -10.01 -3.20
N GLU A 244 15.69 -9.49 -4.29
CA GLU A 244 16.77 -8.49 -4.20
C GLU A 244 16.30 -7.21 -3.51
N ARG A 245 15.05 -6.81 -3.76
CA ARG A 245 14.42 -5.65 -3.11
C ARG A 245 14.26 -5.88 -1.62
N PHE A 246 13.67 -7.00 -1.23
CA PHE A 246 13.49 -7.34 0.18
C PHE A 246 14.84 -7.41 0.93
N GLU A 247 15.86 -8.03 0.33
CA GLU A 247 17.21 -8.05 0.91
C GLU A 247 17.85 -6.65 1.03
N ARG A 248 17.55 -5.75 0.09
CA ARG A 248 17.99 -4.34 0.15
C ARG A 248 17.28 -3.61 1.29
N GLU A 249 15.97 -3.71 1.39
CA GLU A 249 15.16 -3.08 2.44
C GLU A 249 15.59 -3.52 3.84
N LEU A 250 15.94 -4.80 4.01
CA LEU A 250 16.53 -5.30 5.26
C LEU A 250 17.88 -4.64 5.59
N ARG A 251 18.75 -4.44 4.59
CA ARG A 251 20.04 -3.75 4.78
C ARG A 251 19.87 -2.25 5.06
N GLU A 252 18.85 -1.64 4.48
CA GLU A 252 18.50 -0.23 4.66
C GLU A 252 17.79 0.03 5.99
N GLY A 253 17.36 -1.03 6.69
CA GLY A 253 16.68 -0.92 7.97
C GLY A 253 15.24 -0.45 7.85
N VAL A 254 14.56 -0.79 6.75
CA VAL A 254 13.13 -0.51 6.56
C VAL A 254 12.33 -1.14 7.71
N ASP A 255 11.33 -0.40 8.20
CA ASP A 255 10.47 -0.84 9.28
C ASP A 255 9.39 -1.82 8.79
N PHE A 256 9.50 -3.09 9.19
CA PHE A 256 8.52 -4.14 8.92
C PHE A 256 7.62 -4.44 10.13
N SER A 257 7.52 -3.51 11.09
CA SER A 257 6.60 -3.60 12.23
C SER A 257 5.13 -3.66 11.79
N GLY A 258 4.80 -2.99 10.68
CA GLY A 258 3.45 -2.83 10.15
C GLY A 258 2.66 -1.67 10.75
N MET A 259 3.27 -0.85 11.62
CA MET A 259 2.55 0.18 12.37
C MET A 259 1.97 1.28 11.48
N GLU A 260 2.65 1.66 10.40
CA GLU A 260 2.11 2.61 9.42
C GLU A 260 0.81 2.09 8.79
N LYS A 261 0.77 0.80 8.40
CA LYS A 261 -0.44 0.15 7.86
C LYS A 261 -1.57 0.12 8.89
N VAL A 262 -1.28 -0.21 10.16
CA VAL A 262 -2.29 -0.18 11.23
C VAL A 262 -2.89 1.22 11.38
N GLN A 263 -2.04 2.24 11.44
CA GLN A 263 -2.49 3.63 11.57
C GLN A 263 -3.33 4.08 10.37
N ASP A 264 -2.94 3.71 9.15
CA ASP A 264 -3.73 4.01 7.95
C ASP A 264 -5.10 3.33 7.98
N MET A 265 -5.15 2.03 8.30
CA MET A 265 -6.41 1.27 8.40
C MET A 265 -7.36 1.85 9.45
N VAL A 266 -6.84 2.28 10.60
CA VAL A 266 -7.62 2.95 11.67
C VAL A 266 -8.09 4.33 11.22
N SER A 267 -7.21 5.13 10.59
CA SER A 267 -7.56 6.47 10.11
C SER A 267 -8.63 6.45 9.03
N CYS A 268 -8.63 5.42 8.19
CA CYS A 268 -9.61 5.17 7.14
C CYS A 268 -10.87 4.43 7.65
N GLN A 269 -10.96 4.15 8.95
CA GLN A 269 -12.08 3.46 9.60
C GLN A 269 -12.36 2.06 9.04
N TYR A 270 -11.36 1.40 8.47
CA TYR A 270 -11.47 -0.01 8.05
C TYR A 270 -11.54 -0.95 9.25
N VAL A 271 -10.85 -0.60 10.32
CA VAL A 271 -10.83 -1.32 11.60
C VAL A 271 -10.93 -0.32 12.75
N SER A 272 -11.37 -0.77 13.90
CA SER A 272 -11.48 0.05 15.10
C SER A 272 -10.88 -0.69 16.30
N PRO A 273 -9.86 -0.13 16.98
CA PRO A 273 -9.36 -0.71 18.21
C PRO A 273 -10.41 -0.62 19.32
N PRO A 274 -10.43 -1.56 20.27
CA PRO A 274 -11.24 -1.41 21.48
C PRO A 274 -10.74 -0.20 22.30
N PRO A 275 -11.56 0.32 23.23
CA PRO A 275 -11.16 1.38 24.15
C PRO A 275 -9.84 1.05 24.85
N ALA A 276 -8.98 2.05 25.07
CA ALA A 276 -7.68 1.85 25.71
C ALA A 276 -7.76 1.19 27.10
N SER A 277 -8.90 1.33 27.79
CA SER A 277 -9.16 0.66 29.07
C SER A 277 -9.43 -0.84 28.97
N GLU A 278 -9.75 -1.34 27.78
CA GLU A 278 -10.01 -2.75 27.50
C GLU A 278 -8.82 -3.44 26.84
N GLN A 279 -7.82 -2.68 26.39
CA GLN A 279 -6.59 -3.23 25.83
C GLN A 279 -5.71 -3.83 26.93
N LEU A 280 -5.18 -5.02 26.66
CA LEU A 280 -4.35 -5.82 27.53
C LEU A 280 -2.88 -5.80 27.06
N GLY A 281 -1.97 -5.96 28.02
CA GLY A 281 -0.53 -5.89 27.81
C GLY A 281 0.04 -4.46 27.82
N PRO A 282 1.34 -4.29 27.51
CA PRO A 282 2.30 -5.36 27.21
C PRO A 282 2.46 -6.32 28.39
N TYR A 283 2.59 -7.60 28.10
CA TYR A 283 2.85 -8.62 29.11
C TYR A 283 4.35 -8.68 29.44
N ASP A 284 4.70 -9.20 30.61
CA ASP A 284 6.11 -9.49 30.91
C ASP A 284 6.56 -10.66 30.01
N PRO A 285 7.72 -10.60 29.33
CA PRO A 285 8.24 -11.73 28.57
C PRO A 285 8.41 -13.02 29.39
N SER A 286 8.42 -12.96 30.72
CA SER A 286 8.35 -14.13 31.59
C SER A 286 7.02 -14.87 31.49
N ASP A 287 5.93 -14.17 31.18
CA ASP A 287 4.58 -14.71 31.02
C ASP A 287 4.37 -15.37 29.64
N TYR A 288 5.32 -15.24 28.71
CA TYR A 288 5.19 -15.78 27.35
C TYR A 288 5.13 -17.31 27.34
N ILE A 289 4.00 -17.80 26.86
CA ILE A 289 3.65 -19.23 26.83
C ILE A 289 4.16 -19.95 25.57
N LEU A 290 4.62 -19.21 24.55
CA LEU A 290 5.21 -19.76 23.33
C LEU A 290 6.67 -19.30 23.20
N ARG A 291 7.58 -20.25 23.02
CA ARG A 291 8.95 -20.00 22.55
C ARG A 291 9.01 -20.21 21.04
N GLU A 292 10.14 -19.83 20.46
CA GLU A 292 10.42 -20.05 19.04
C GLU A 292 10.15 -21.49 18.58
N GLN A 293 10.63 -22.48 19.35
CA GLN A 293 10.44 -23.91 19.06
C GLN A 293 8.97 -24.37 19.10
N ASP A 294 8.09 -23.60 19.76
CA ASP A 294 6.65 -23.88 19.79
C ASP A 294 5.94 -23.23 18.60
N ILE A 295 6.43 -22.08 18.14
CA ILE A 295 5.83 -21.30 17.05
C ILE A 295 6.17 -21.88 15.67
N GLU A 296 7.39 -22.40 15.50
CA GLU A 296 7.84 -22.94 14.21
C GLU A 296 6.96 -24.12 13.71
N PRO A 297 6.57 -25.10 14.56
CA PRO A 297 5.57 -26.11 14.20
C PRO A 297 4.23 -25.51 13.76
N LEU A 298 3.71 -24.49 14.47
CA LEU A 298 2.43 -23.85 14.15
C LEU A 298 2.48 -23.17 12.77
N ARG A 299 3.58 -22.48 12.47
CA ARG A 299 3.83 -21.85 11.17
C ARG A 299 3.79 -22.89 10.04
N SER A 300 4.48 -24.02 10.24
CA SER A 300 4.65 -25.06 9.22
C SER A 300 3.48 -26.04 9.08
N TYR A 301 2.58 -26.08 10.06
CA TYR A 301 1.47 -27.02 10.10
C TYR A 301 0.44 -26.73 8.99
N ARG A 302 -0.15 -27.81 8.46
CA ARG A 302 -1.26 -27.77 7.51
C ARG A 302 -2.27 -28.84 7.89
N GLU A 303 -3.52 -28.44 8.10
CA GLU A 303 -4.60 -29.41 8.22
C GLU A 303 -4.97 -29.88 6.80
N GLU A 304 -4.94 -31.20 6.56
CA GLU A 304 -5.01 -31.85 5.23
C GLU A 304 -5.95 -31.14 4.22
N TYR A 305 -5.39 -30.25 3.40
CA TYR A 305 -5.96 -29.84 2.13
C TYR A 305 -5.08 -30.38 1.03
N PRO A 306 -5.56 -31.31 0.17
CA PRO A 306 -4.79 -31.74 -0.97
C PRO A 306 -4.55 -30.51 -1.85
N SER A 307 -3.28 -30.11 -1.94
CA SER A 307 -2.81 -29.13 -2.91
C SER A 307 -3.38 -29.50 -4.28
N ARG A 308 -4.23 -28.62 -4.85
CA ARG A 308 -4.83 -28.83 -6.18
C ARG A 308 -3.78 -29.03 -7.28
N ASN A 309 -2.52 -28.64 -7.02
CA ASN A 309 -1.44 -28.61 -8.00
C ASN A 309 -0.22 -29.49 -7.62
N GLY A 310 -0.29 -30.30 -6.56
CA GLY A 310 0.78 -31.24 -6.20
C GLY A 310 2.11 -30.61 -5.72
N ALA A 311 2.21 -29.27 -5.69
CA ALA A 311 3.28 -28.55 -5.03
C ALA A 311 2.82 -28.16 -3.62
N GLU A 312 3.61 -28.49 -2.60
CA GLU A 312 3.42 -27.92 -1.26
C GLU A 312 3.74 -26.43 -1.35
N PRO A 313 2.84 -25.53 -0.92
CA PRO A 313 3.15 -24.10 -0.85
C PRO A 313 4.36 -23.91 0.06
N THR A 314 5.37 -23.18 -0.42
CA THR A 314 6.53 -22.85 0.41
C THR A 314 6.08 -21.91 1.51
N ILE A 315 6.09 -22.38 2.75
CA ILE A 315 5.77 -21.54 3.90
C ILE A 315 7.01 -20.75 4.26
N HIS A 316 6.90 -19.44 4.15
CA HIS A 316 7.99 -18.50 4.42
C HIS A 316 8.43 -18.60 5.87
N GLY A 317 9.75 -18.61 6.08
CA GLY A 317 10.34 -18.63 7.42
C GLY A 317 10.41 -17.25 8.05
N PHE A 318 10.97 -17.18 9.27
CA PHE A 318 11.28 -15.90 9.91
C PHE A 318 12.69 -15.41 9.56
N ILE A 319 12.98 -14.14 9.84
CA ILE A 319 14.28 -13.52 9.56
C ILE A 319 14.69 -12.54 10.65
N ASP A 320 15.98 -12.49 10.97
CA ASP A 320 16.54 -11.45 11.83
C ASP A 320 16.63 -10.12 11.05
N PRO A 321 16.35 -8.96 11.67
CA PRO A 321 16.09 -8.72 13.10
C PRO A 321 14.63 -8.89 13.54
N TRP A 322 13.71 -9.19 12.62
CA TRP A 322 12.25 -9.15 12.86
C TRP A 322 11.68 -10.37 13.57
N LYS A 323 12.48 -11.42 13.74
CA LYS A 323 12.09 -12.67 14.40
C LYS A 323 11.57 -12.43 15.82
N GLN A 324 12.34 -11.78 16.69
CA GLN A 324 11.90 -11.56 18.08
C GLN A 324 10.64 -10.67 18.16
N PRO A 325 10.56 -9.51 17.46
CA PRO A 325 9.31 -8.74 17.40
C PRO A 325 8.07 -9.53 16.95
N LEU A 326 8.27 -10.48 16.02
CA LEU A 326 7.18 -11.37 15.58
C LEU A 326 6.78 -12.37 16.67
N LEU A 327 7.74 -12.97 17.38
CA LEU A 327 7.44 -13.88 18.50
C LEU A 327 6.72 -13.15 19.65
N ASP A 328 7.11 -11.91 19.93
CA ASP A 328 6.49 -11.07 20.96
C ASP A 328 5.03 -10.76 20.57
N LEU A 329 4.81 -10.29 19.34
CA LEU A 329 3.46 -10.03 18.81
C LEU A 329 2.54 -11.24 18.95
N VAL A 330 3.02 -12.44 18.57
CA VAL A 330 2.23 -13.67 18.61
C VAL A 330 1.90 -14.05 20.05
N ASN A 331 2.85 -13.92 20.99
CA ASN A 331 2.56 -14.14 22.41
C ASN A 331 1.56 -13.12 22.95
N GLU A 332 1.72 -11.84 22.63
CA GLU A 332 0.84 -10.76 23.11
C GLU A 332 -0.61 -10.96 22.64
N MET A 333 -0.80 -11.38 21.39
CA MET A 333 -2.12 -11.78 20.87
C MET A 333 -2.66 -12.99 21.63
N ALA A 334 -1.85 -14.04 21.78
CA ALA A 334 -2.24 -15.27 22.47
C ALA A 334 -2.65 -15.02 23.94
N LEU A 335 -1.86 -14.24 24.68
CA LEU A 335 -2.13 -13.94 26.08
C LEU A 335 -3.36 -13.05 26.24
N SER A 336 -3.56 -12.06 25.37
CA SER A 336 -4.77 -11.23 25.38
C SER A 336 -6.04 -12.06 25.13
N TYR A 337 -5.98 -13.02 24.21
CA TYR A 337 -7.07 -13.97 23.95
C TYR A 337 -7.35 -14.83 25.19
N LEU A 338 -6.31 -15.38 25.84
CA LEU A 338 -6.47 -16.21 27.03
C LEU A 338 -7.08 -15.44 28.20
N GLU A 339 -6.61 -14.22 28.46
CA GLU A 339 -7.09 -13.41 29.59
C GLU A 339 -8.47 -12.82 29.35
N HIS A 340 -8.76 -12.29 28.16
CA HIS A 340 -10.04 -11.67 27.87
C HIS A 340 -11.12 -12.68 27.52
N PHE A 341 -10.82 -13.64 26.63
CA PHE A 341 -11.83 -14.52 26.05
C PHE A 341 -11.97 -15.83 26.83
N VAL A 342 -10.86 -16.44 27.27
CA VAL A 342 -10.90 -17.78 27.88
C VAL A 342 -11.12 -17.72 29.39
N LEU A 343 -10.35 -16.90 30.10
CA LEU A 343 -10.35 -16.83 31.56
C LEU A 343 -11.73 -16.60 32.18
N PRO A 344 -12.62 -15.73 31.66
CA PRO A 344 -13.95 -15.52 32.25
C PRO A 344 -14.78 -16.80 32.32
N HIS A 345 -14.62 -17.70 31.35
CA HIS A 345 -15.42 -18.92 31.19
C HIS A 345 -14.78 -20.18 31.79
N LEU A 346 -13.56 -20.06 32.33
CA LEU A 346 -12.88 -21.17 33.01
C LEU A 346 -13.48 -21.43 34.40
N GLY A 347 -13.91 -22.65 34.71
CA GLY A 347 -14.37 -23.03 36.07
C GLY A 347 -15.76 -23.69 36.18
N GLY A 348 -16.36 -24.09 35.06
CA GLY A 348 -17.55 -24.96 35.06
C GLY A 348 -17.20 -26.43 35.33
N GLU A 349 -18.18 -27.22 35.79
CA GLU A 349 -18.00 -28.65 36.08
C GLU A 349 -17.83 -29.52 34.81
N ASN A 350 -18.23 -29.02 33.63
CA ASN A 350 -18.32 -29.79 32.38
C ASN A 350 -17.60 -29.11 31.20
N VAL A 351 -16.65 -29.84 30.58
CA VAL A 351 -15.88 -29.41 29.39
C VAL A 351 -16.80 -29.17 28.18
N ALA A 352 -17.86 -29.95 28.01
CA ALA A 352 -18.78 -29.78 26.89
C ALA A 352 -19.57 -28.46 26.99
N GLU A 353 -19.97 -28.06 28.20
CA GLU A 353 -20.64 -26.77 28.41
C GLU A 353 -19.69 -25.60 28.23
N MET A 354 -18.42 -25.76 28.64
CA MET A 354 -17.37 -24.77 28.39
C MET A 354 -17.13 -24.57 26.88
N ALA A 355 -17.04 -25.66 26.12
CA ALA A 355 -16.86 -25.62 24.67
C ALA A 355 -18.01 -24.84 23.98
N LYS A 356 -19.27 -25.11 24.33
CA LYS A 356 -20.43 -24.38 23.79
C LYS A 356 -20.42 -22.90 24.15
N THR A 357 -19.92 -22.56 25.34
CA THR A 357 -19.84 -21.17 25.81
C THR A 357 -18.76 -20.40 25.08
N LEU A 358 -17.58 -21.01 24.88
CA LEU A 358 -16.46 -20.40 24.18
C LEU A 358 -16.70 -20.29 22.67
N PHE A 359 -17.46 -21.22 22.09
CA PHE A 359 -17.72 -21.31 20.65
C PHE A 359 -19.21 -21.40 20.38
N PRO A 360 -19.99 -20.33 20.59
CA PRO A 360 -21.45 -20.36 20.50
C PRO A 360 -21.98 -20.75 19.12
N ASP A 361 -21.20 -20.54 18.05
CA ASP A 361 -21.60 -20.83 16.68
C ASP A 361 -21.16 -22.23 16.18
N TYR A 362 -20.83 -23.15 17.09
CA TYR A 362 -20.28 -24.48 16.79
C TYR A 362 -21.18 -25.41 15.93
N GLU A 363 -22.47 -25.11 15.77
CA GLU A 363 -23.40 -25.87 14.92
C GLU A 363 -23.63 -25.23 13.55
N LYS A 364 -23.03 -24.07 13.26
CA LYS A 364 -23.20 -23.40 11.96
C LYS A 364 -22.62 -24.27 10.84
N ASN A 365 -23.50 -24.77 9.98
CA ASN A 365 -23.11 -25.56 8.82
C ASN A 365 -22.93 -24.66 7.60
N ILE A 366 -21.88 -23.82 7.63
CA ILE A 366 -21.51 -22.89 6.56
C ILE A 366 -20.18 -23.37 5.94
N ARG A 367 -19.97 -23.07 4.66
CA ARG A 367 -18.67 -23.26 3.99
C ARG A 367 -18.15 -21.88 3.52
N PRO A 368 -16.88 -21.53 3.81
CA PRO A 368 -15.88 -22.28 4.61
C PRO A 368 -16.32 -22.52 6.06
N ILE A 369 -15.70 -23.50 6.73
CA ILE A 369 -16.00 -23.85 8.13
C ILE A 369 -15.69 -22.62 8.99
N SER A 370 -16.61 -22.21 9.87
CA SER A 370 -16.37 -21.07 10.75
C SER A 370 -15.33 -21.38 11.82
N LEU A 371 -14.64 -20.33 12.30
CA LEU A 371 -13.64 -20.42 13.36
C LEU A 371 -14.18 -21.10 14.63
N ASP A 372 -15.44 -20.82 15.01
CA ASP A 372 -16.12 -21.44 16.15
C ASP A 372 -16.30 -22.97 15.97
N VAL A 373 -16.68 -23.43 14.77
CA VAL A 373 -16.89 -24.86 14.50
C VAL A 373 -15.57 -25.63 14.59
N ALA A 374 -14.51 -25.08 13.99
CA ALA A 374 -13.17 -25.67 14.04
C ALA A 374 -12.61 -25.65 15.48
N SER A 375 -12.73 -24.51 16.17
CA SER A 375 -12.27 -24.37 17.55
C SER A 375 -13.02 -25.29 18.51
N TYR A 376 -14.33 -25.46 18.36
CA TYR A 376 -15.11 -26.43 19.15
C TYR A 376 -14.62 -27.86 18.96
N ARG A 377 -14.36 -28.27 17.71
CA ARG A 377 -13.80 -29.61 17.41
C ARG A 377 -12.43 -29.78 18.06
N HIS A 378 -11.53 -28.82 17.89
CA HIS A 378 -10.19 -28.87 18.48
C HIS A 378 -10.18 -28.85 20.01
N PHE A 379 -11.12 -28.13 20.62
CA PHE A 379 -11.29 -28.09 22.07
C PHE A 379 -11.79 -29.41 22.64
N THR A 380 -12.79 -30.04 22.00
CA THR A 380 -13.42 -31.27 22.49
C THR A 380 -12.66 -32.54 22.12
N GLN A 381 -11.86 -32.49 21.06
CA GLN A 381 -11.07 -33.62 20.53
C GLN A 381 -9.60 -33.21 20.29
N PRO A 382 -8.88 -32.76 21.33
CA PRO A 382 -7.55 -32.16 21.14
C PRO A 382 -6.50 -33.15 20.60
N ASP A 383 -6.72 -34.45 20.77
CA ASP A 383 -5.81 -35.52 20.34
C ASP A 383 -6.09 -36.07 18.94
N GLN A 384 -7.21 -35.70 18.30
CA GLN A 384 -7.63 -36.33 17.04
C GLN A 384 -6.84 -35.85 15.82
N SER A 385 -6.31 -34.62 15.88
CA SER A 385 -5.51 -34.00 14.81
C SER A 385 -4.36 -33.21 15.44
N PRO A 386 -3.32 -33.90 15.95
CA PRO A 386 -2.21 -33.24 16.61
C PRO A 386 -1.39 -32.43 15.62
N ILE A 387 -0.82 -31.33 16.09
CA ILE A 387 0.17 -30.55 15.34
C ILE A 387 1.51 -31.24 15.53
N LEU A 388 2.12 -31.72 14.45
CA LEU A 388 3.41 -32.41 14.49
C LEU A 388 4.47 -31.48 15.11
N ASP A 389 5.32 -32.03 15.98
CA ASP A 389 6.42 -31.32 16.67
C ASP A 389 6.02 -30.16 17.60
N PHE A 390 4.71 -29.89 17.77
CA PHE A 390 4.22 -28.93 18.77
C PHE A 390 4.09 -29.59 20.15
N ASP A 391 4.93 -29.16 21.12
CA ASP A 391 4.90 -29.67 22.50
C ASP A 391 3.72 -29.08 23.30
N MET A 392 2.53 -29.61 23.00
CA MET A 392 1.30 -29.25 23.72
C MET A 392 1.42 -29.44 25.23
N SER A 393 2.23 -30.40 25.71
CA SER A 393 2.35 -30.67 27.14
C SER A 393 3.05 -29.52 27.85
N HIS A 394 4.18 -29.06 27.29
CA HIS A 394 4.95 -27.96 27.88
C HIS A 394 4.25 -26.60 27.73
N VAL A 395 3.57 -26.36 26.59
CA VAL A 395 2.76 -25.15 26.41
C VAL A 395 1.56 -25.14 27.36
N SER A 396 0.90 -26.29 27.58
CA SER A 396 -0.22 -26.41 28.52
C SER A 396 0.17 -26.07 29.97
N VAL A 397 1.40 -26.40 30.39
CA VAL A 397 1.92 -26.03 31.72
C VAL A 397 2.04 -24.51 31.86
N ARG A 398 2.72 -23.85 30.91
CA ARG A 398 2.88 -22.38 30.92
C ARG A 398 1.55 -21.65 30.81
N LEU A 399 0.64 -22.16 29.97
CA LEU A 399 -0.72 -21.64 29.82
C LEU A 399 -1.49 -21.71 31.14
N ARG A 400 -1.39 -22.83 31.86
CA ARG A 400 -2.00 -22.98 33.18
C ARG A 400 -1.41 -22.00 34.18
N GLU A 401 -0.08 -21.90 34.27
CA GLU A 401 0.61 -20.97 35.16
C GLU A 401 0.16 -19.52 34.92
N PHE A 402 0.07 -19.12 33.64
CA PHE A 402 -0.45 -17.81 33.25
C PHE A 402 -1.89 -17.59 33.74
N LEU A 403 -2.81 -18.51 33.44
CA LEU A 403 -4.22 -18.39 33.85
C LEU A 403 -4.40 -18.40 35.38
N GLU A 404 -3.65 -19.23 36.09
CA GLU A 404 -3.64 -19.29 37.55
C GLU A 404 -3.20 -17.95 38.14
N SER A 405 -2.12 -17.35 37.61
CA SER A 405 -1.58 -16.07 38.07
C SER A 405 -2.57 -14.90 37.94
N ARG A 406 -3.50 -14.97 36.97
CA ARG A 406 -4.52 -13.95 36.68
C ARG A 406 -5.86 -14.21 37.37
N SER A 407 -6.05 -15.39 37.96
CA SER A 407 -7.31 -15.80 38.61
C SER A 407 -7.49 -15.33 40.05
N GLN A 408 -6.67 -14.38 40.53
CA GLN A 408 -6.42 -14.08 41.96
C GLN A 408 -7.67 -13.82 42.84
N ASP A 409 -8.79 -13.40 42.26
CA ASP A 409 -10.03 -13.10 43.01
C ASP A 409 -10.96 -14.31 43.22
N LYS A 410 -10.74 -15.44 42.54
CA LYS A 410 -11.54 -16.67 42.70
C LYS A 410 -10.66 -17.91 42.49
N PRO A 411 -10.52 -18.81 43.48
CA PRO A 411 -9.87 -20.10 43.26
C PRO A 411 -10.63 -20.87 42.17
N ARG A 412 -10.06 -20.93 40.96
CA ARG A 412 -10.59 -21.71 39.84
C ARG A 412 -9.75 -22.97 39.73
N VAL A 413 -10.40 -24.14 39.76
CA VAL A 413 -9.72 -25.41 39.45
C VAL A 413 -9.72 -25.56 37.94
N PHE A 414 -8.53 -25.47 37.33
CA PHE A 414 -8.36 -25.69 35.90
C PHE A 414 -8.23 -27.19 35.62
N ARG A 415 -9.19 -27.76 34.89
CA ARG A 415 -9.14 -29.19 34.53
C ARG A 415 -8.11 -29.43 33.42
N ASP A 416 -7.39 -30.55 33.48
CA ASP A 416 -6.34 -30.90 32.52
C ASP A 416 -6.87 -31.05 31.09
N ASP A 417 -8.06 -31.63 30.94
CA ASP A 417 -8.75 -31.78 29.65
C ASP A 417 -9.11 -30.43 29.03
N ALA A 418 -9.62 -29.49 29.82
CA ALA A 418 -9.91 -28.13 29.37
C ALA A 418 -8.65 -27.36 28.97
N VAL A 419 -7.59 -27.39 29.79
CA VAL A 419 -6.30 -26.73 29.48
C VAL A 419 -5.71 -27.26 28.18
N LYS A 420 -5.76 -28.59 27.97
CA LYS A 420 -5.30 -29.22 26.74
C LYS A 420 -6.14 -28.81 25.53
N GLY A 421 -7.46 -28.73 25.68
CA GLY A 421 -8.38 -28.23 24.66
C GLY A 421 -8.07 -26.78 24.26
N ILE A 422 -7.85 -25.90 25.23
CA ILE A 422 -7.47 -24.50 25.01
C ILE A 422 -6.14 -24.43 24.27
N CYS A 423 -5.13 -25.20 24.70
CA CYS A 423 -3.84 -25.24 24.03
C CYS A 423 -3.96 -25.66 22.55
N ARG A 424 -4.84 -26.63 22.23
CA ARG A 424 -5.07 -27.06 20.84
C ARG A 424 -5.77 -26.00 20.00
N VAL A 425 -6.75 -25.30 20.59
CA VAL A 425 -7.46 -24.19 19.93
C VAL A 425 -6.52 -23.03 19.66
N LEU A 426 -5.70 -22.65 20.65
CA LEU A 426 -4.70 -21.61 20.45
C LEU A 426 -3.73 -21.97 19.32
N GLY A 427 -3.23 -23.22 19.31
CA GLY A 427 -2.40 -23.72 18.22
C GLY A 427 -3.09 -23.62 16.85
N TYR A 428 -4.39 -23.96 16.78
CA TYR A 428 -5.17 -23.82 15.55
C TYR A 428 -5.27 -22.36 15.07
N ILE A 429 -5.71 -21.45 15.95
CA ILE A 429 -5.86 -20.02 15.64
C ILE A 429 -4.53 -19.45 15.11
N LEU A 430 -3.42 -19.79 15.76
CA LEU A 430 -2.10 -19.30 15.33
C LEU A 430 -1.64 -19.91 14.01
N THR A 431 -1.97 -21.17 13.71
CA THR A 431 -1.75 -21.74 12.37
C THR A 431 -2.50 -20.93 11.31
N GLU A 432 -3.80 -20.65 11.51
CA GLU A 432 -4.60 -19.85 10.57
C GLU A 432 -4.00 -18.44 10.38
N VAL A 433 -3.57 -17.81 11.46
CA VAL A 433 -2.85 -16.52 11.40
C VAL A 433 -1.59 -16.61 10.53
N PHE A 434 -0.77 -17.67 10.68
CA PHE A 434 0.44 -17.83 9.88
C PHE A 434 0.16 -18.22 8.43
N GLU A 435 -0.92 -18.93 8.14
CA GLU A 435 -1.38 -19.22 6.79
C GLU A 435 -1.76 -17.92 6.06
N LEU A 436 -2.61 -17.11 6.68
CA LEU A 436 -2.99 -15.80 6.13
C LEU A 436 -1.78 -14.87 6.01
N ALA A 437 -0.90 -14.83 7.01
CA ALA A 437 0.32 -14.00 6.96
C ALA A 437 1.28 -14.46 5.85
N ASN A 438 1.35 -15.76 5.55
CA ASN A 438 2.14 -16.27 4.43
C ASN A 438 1.59 -15.82 3.07
N ASP A 439 0.27 -15.77 2.92
CA ASP A 439 -0.39 -15.24 1.72
C ASP A 439 -0.15 -13.73 1.60
N VAL A 440 -0.23 -12.99 2.71
CA VAL A 440 0.12 -11.55 2.74
C VAL A 440 1.58 -11.33 2.33
N ALA A 441 2.53 -12.09 2.89
CA ALA A 441 3.94 -11.97 2.54
C ALA A 441 4.19 -12.25 1.05
N SER A 442 3.51 -13.25 0.49
CA SER A 442 3.59 -13.59 -0.93
C SER A 442 3.02 -12.47 -1.82
N ASN A 443 1.89 -11.88 -1.41
CA ASN A 443 1.29 -10.73 -2.10
C ASN A 443 2.14 -9.46 -1.99
N CYS A 444 2.91 -9.31 -0.91
CA CYS A 444 3.87 -8.22 -0.71
C CYS A 444 5.26 -8.51 -1.31
N GLU A 445 5.40 -9.60 -2.08
CA GLU A 445 6.61 -9.93 -2.82
C GLU A 445 7.86 -10.18 -1.93
N HIS A 446 7.71 -10.68 -0.70
CA HIS A 446 8.85 -11.12 0.11
C HIS A 446 8.69 -12.56 0.62
N ASN A 447 9.84 -13.20 0.90
CA ASN A 447 9.93 -14.64 1.19
C ASN A 447 10.06 -14.97 2.69
N LYS A 448 9.66 -14.04 3.55
CA LYS A 448 9.68 -14.16 5.01
C LYS A 448 8.39 -13.63 5.59
N ILE A 449 7.91 -14.26 6.66
CA ILE A 449 6.79 -13.72 7.45
C ILE A 449 7.36 -12.71 8.45
N LEU A 450 6.78 -11.53 8.47
CA LEU A 450 7.18 -10.36 9.24
C LEU A 450 6.01 -9.88 10.12
N PRO A 451 6.26 -9.05 11.15
CA PRO A 451 5.20 -8.52 12.01
C PRO A 451 4.11 -7.75 11.24
N CYS A 452 4.45 -7.10 10.13
CA CYS A 452 3.49 -6.41 9.27
C CYS A 452 2.48 -7.36 8.62
N ASP A 453 2.91 -8.58 8.25
CA ASP A 453 2.04 -9.56 7.59
C ASP A 453 1.05 -10.15 8.56
N VAL A 454 1.52 -10.47 9.77
CA VAL A 454 0.68 -10.97 10.86
C VAL A 454 -0.38 -9.93 11.24
N ARG A 455 0.02 -8.66 11.38
CA ARG A 455 -0.94 -7.56 11.64
C ARG A 455 -1.96 -7.43 10.52
N GLN A 456 -1.51 -7.39 9.27
CA GLN A 456 -2.40 -7.23 8.13
C GLN A 456 -3.35 -8.43 7.98
N ALA A 457 -2.87 -9.65 8.17
CA ALA A 457 -3.68 -10.87 8.17
C ALA A 457 -4.77 -10.82 9.25
N VAL A 458 -4.38 -10.52 10.50
CA VAL A 458 -5.32 -10.44 11.63
C VAL A 458 -6.33 -9.31 11.45
N LEU A 459 -5.90 -8.12 11.03
CA LEU A 459 -6.78 -6.96 10.90
C LEU A 459 -7.79 -7.07 9.75
N LEU A 460 -7.49 -7.88 8.73
CA LEU A 460 -8.38 -8.12 7.59
C LEU A 460 -9.31 -9.33 7.77
N ASP A 461 -9.09 -10.15 8.81
CA ASP A 461 -9.93 -11.30 9.15
C ASP A 461 -10.79 -10.98 10.38
N GLU A 462 -12.09 -10.74 10.19
CA GLU A 462 -13.00 -10.33 11.27
C GLU A 462 -13.14 -11.40 12.38
N ASP A 463 -13.09 -12.69 12.03
CA ASP A 463 -13.26 -13.79 12.96
C ASP A 463 -12.05 -13.91 13.89
N ILE A 464 -10.84 -13.82 13.34
CA ILE A 464 -9.59 -13.81 14.12
C ILE A 464 -9.47 -12.51 14.90
N LEU A 465 -9.71 -11.35 14.27
CA LEU A 465 -9.60 -10.04 14.92
C LEU A 465 -10.44 -9.99 16.19
N ARG A 466 -11.68 -10.49 16.15
CA ARG A 466 -12.58 -10.57 17.30
C ARG A 466 -11.95 -11.24 18.53
N LEU A 467 -11.07 -12.22 18.31
CA LEU A 467 -10.45 -13.00 19.39
C LEU A 467 -9.22 -12.32 20.00
N VAL A 468 -8.45 -11.57 19.20
CA VAL A 468 -7.14 -11.02 19.59
C VAL A 468 -7.08 -9.49 19.60
N CYS A 469 -8.17 -8.80 19.29
CA CYS A 469 -8.24 -7.33 19.25
C CYS A 469 -7.95 -6.66 20.60
N PHE A 470 -7.91 -7.39 21.71
CA PHE A 470 -7.57 -6.82 23.01
C PHE A 470 -6.06 -6.63 23.18
N SER A 471 -5.20 -7.17 22.31
CA SER A 471 -3.75 -6.98 22.40
C SER A 471 -3.35 -5.53 22.12
N LYS A 472 -2.75 -4.86 23.12
CA LYS A 472 -2.19 -3.52 22.95
C LYS A 472 -1.06 -3.50 21.91
N ILE A 473 -0.26 -4.57 21.83
CA ILE A 473 0.87 -4.68 20.90
C ILE A 473 0.41 -4.83 19.45
N LEU A 474 -0.72 -5.49 19.20
CA LEU A 474 -1.34 -5.53 17.86
C LEU A 474 -1.59 -4.11 17.33
N TRP A 475 -2.17 -3.23 18.15
CA TRP A 475 -2.59 -1.88 17.76
C TRP A 475 -1.52 -0.79 17.92
N GLY A 476 -0.58 -0.97 18.85
CA GLY A 476 0.38 0.05 19.26
C GLY A 476 1.84 -0.26 18.92
N GLY A 477 2.17 -1.51 18.57
CA GLY A 477 3.54 -1.96 18.34
C GLY A 477 4.30 -2.22 19.64
N ASN A 478 5.49 -2.82 19.53
CA ASN A 478 6.41 -2.97 20.66
C ASN A 478 6.95 -1.57 21.04
N LEU A 479 6.71 -1.16 22.29
CA LEU A 479 7.25 0.09 22.85
C LEU A 479 8.76 0.00 23.10
#